data_AF-F4B6S5-F1
#
_entry.id   AF-F4B6S5-F1
#
_cell.length_a   1.000
_cell.length_b   1.000
_cell.length_c   1.000
_cell.angle_alpha   90.00
_cell.angle_beta   90.00
_cell.angle_gamma   90.00
#
_symmetry.space_group_name_H-M   'P 1'
#
loop_
_entity.id
_entity.type
_entity.pdbx_description
1 polymer ?
#
loop_
_entity_poly.entity_id
_entity_poly.type
_entity_poly.pdbx_seq_one_letter_code
_entity_poly.pdbx_strand_id
1 'polypeptide(L)'
;MRIPLYNIFGDSYVKQVAIEAGKYEILRNAIEIDDNSLKEVLKIAGDIAKSREEKIKNKIVNILPLSGNDKRAWEKILKCYNFGNIATLSEVLYKFSPEAEKCNVDTAPSFVKPEFYEYARIPGIPGGSKSKMSVDGSYLVVAAAGWVLTRLGKVKVNEGNWLGVQLFTTTKSNLYKILENIKYIPGIKPETAFAIWIADKIINVNLNVYTLKVYLISDAVGQSPTTIEEGFVLDLNKLLMNKEMINDDIVYIASDALNIDSNTRNYSAKIINLVYEVISGSKRIEDLLYFANRDLIMISESNDERIPLLKRISRYANYLSNVTTFS
;
A
#
# COMPACT_ATOMS: atom_id res chain seq x y z
N MET A 1 -19.47 -10.93 14.81
CA MET A 1 -20.04 -10.77 13.47
C MET A 1 -19.41 -11.73 12.47
N ARG A 2 -20.21 -12.53 11.79
CA ARG A 2 -19.77 -13.41 10.70
C ARG A 2 -19.90 -12.71 9.34
N ILE A 3 -18.79 -12.64 8.60
CA ILE A 3 -18.71 -12.00 7.28
C ILE A 3 -18.38 -13.06 6.23
N PRO A 4 -19.21 -13.25 5.19
CA PRO A 4 -18.95 -14.23 4.13
C PRO A 4 -17.72 -13.84 3.30
N LEU A 5 -16.96 -14.84 2.85
CA LEU A 5 -15.87 -14.68 1.88
C LEU A 5 -16.30 -15.19 0.50
N TYR A 6 -15.85 -14.52 -0.55
CA TYR A 6 -16.33 -14.76 -1.93
C TYR A 6 -15.25 -15.29 -2.88
N ASN A 7 -14.03 -15.54 -2.37
CA ASN A 7 -12.86 -15.92 -3.14
C ASN A 7 -12.53 -14.90 -4.25
N ILE A 8 -12.65 -13.62 -3.91
CA ILE A 8 -12.29 -12.47 -4.75
C ILE A 8 -11.29 -11.58 -4.02
N PHE A 9 -10.72 -10.61 -4.73
CA PHE A 9 -9.69 -9.73 -4.16
C PHE A 9 -10.13 -9.03 -2.87
N GLY A 10 -11.41 -8.63 -2.77
CA GLY A 10 -11.97 -7.97 -1.60
C GLY A 10 -11.89 -8.80 -0.30
N ASP A 11 -11.74 -10.13 -0.39
CA ASP A 11 -11.46 -10.96 0.78
C ASP A 11 -10.14 -10.55 1.46
N SER A 12 -9.19 -9.99 0.72
CA SER A 12 -7.94 -9.45 1.27
C SER A 12 -8.20 -8.23 2.15
N TYR A 13 -9.13 -7.37 1.77
CA TYR A 13 -9.53 -6.22 2.60
C TYR A 13 -10.25 -6.68 3.87
N VAL A 14 -11.19 -7.64 3.75
CA VAL A 14 -11.89 -8.20 4.92
C VAL A 14 -10.91 -8.89 5.86
N LYS A 15 -9.98 -9.67 5.33
CA LYS A 15 -8.89 -10.28 6.11
C LYS A 15 -8.04 -9.24 6.81
N GLN A 16 -7.70 -8.13 6.16
CA GLN A 16 -6.95 -7.06 6.82
C GLN A 16 -7.72 -6.46 8.00
N VAL A 17 -9.03 -6.19 7.85
CA VAL A 17 -9.86 -5.71 8.97
C VAL A 17 -9.83 -6.70 10.13
N ALA A 18 -9.97 -7.99 9.85
CA ALA A 18 -9.90 -9.04 10.86
C ALA A 18 -8.53 -9.08 11.57
N ILE A 19 -7.44 -9.03 10.80
CA ILE A 19 -6.06 -8.98 11.31
C ILE A 19 -5.87 -7.78 12.25
N GLU A 20 -6.35 -6.60 11.86
CA GLU A 20 -6.26 -5.40 12.71
C GLU A 20 -7.19 -5.47 13.93
N ALA A 21 -8.34 -6.15 13.83
CA ALA A 21 -9.21 -6.40 14.98
C ALA A 21 -8.52 -7.30 16.02
N GLY A 22 -7.74 -8.28 15.56
CA GLY A 22 -6.95 -9.19 16.40
C GLY A 22 -7.76 -10.29 17.09
N LYS A 23 -9.06 -10.09 17.34
CA LYS A 23 -10.00 -11.11 17.82
C LYS A 23 -10.91 -11.58 16.69
N TYR A 24 -10.46 -12.59 15.96
CA TYR A 24 -11.20 -13.16 14.84
C TYR A 24 -10.91 -14.66 14.66
N GLU A 25 -11.83 -15.36 14.01
CA GLU A 25 -11.71 -16.75 13.61
C GLU A 25 -11.90 -16.86 12.08
N ILE A 26 -10.98 -17.57 11.42
CA ILE A 26 -11.09 -17.86 9.98
C ILE A 26 -11.85 -19.17 9.82
N LEU A 27 -13.02 -19.09 9.20
CA LEU A 27 -13.83 -20.24 8.79
C LEU A 27 -13.59 -20.55 7.31
N ARG A 28 -14.05 -21.71 6.84
CA ARG A 28 -13.86 -22.15 5.45
C ARG A 28 -14.36 -21.15 4.40
N ASN A 29 -15.46 -20.46 4.67
CA ASN A 29 -16.14 -19.56 3.74
C ASN A 29 -16.54 -18.21 4.37
N ALA A 30 -16.00 -17.90 5.54
CA ALA A 30 -16.34 -16.70 6.29
C ALA A 30 -15.22 -16.33 7.26
N ILE A 31 -15.24 -15.10 7.76
CA ILE A 31 -14.46 -14.68 8.91
C ILE A 31 -15.43 -14.21 9.98
N GLU A 32 -15.21 -14.67 11.20
CA GLU A 32 -15.94 -14.19 12.36
C GLU A 32 -15.05 -13.22 13.15
N ILE A 33 -15.53 -12.00 13.34
CA ILE A 33 -14.81 -10.95 14.07
C ILE A 33 -15.64 -10.57 15.29
N ASP A 34 -15.03 -10.47 16.47
CA ASP A 34 -15.70 -9.95 17.67
C ASP A 34 -16.33 -8.57 17.42
N ASP A 35 -17.57 -8.35 17.85
CA ASP A 35 -18.34 -7.16 17.49
C ASP A 35 -17.72 -5.86 18.03
N ASN A 36 -17.17 -5.89 19.25
CA ASN A 36 -16.50 -4.73 19.83
C ASN A 36 -15.19 -4.43 19.10
N SER A 37 -14.41 -5.47 18.81
CA SER A 37 -13.16 -5.36 18.05
C SER A 37 -13.41 -4.84 16.62
N LEU A 38 -14.49 -5.28 15.98
CA LEU A 38 -14.90 -4.76 14.67
C LEU A 38 -15.27 -3.28 14.76
N LYS A 39 -16.09 -2.87 15.74
CA LYS A 39 -16.47 -1.45 15.94
C LYS A 39 -15.25 -0.55 16.14
N GLU A 40 -14.26 -1.00 16.90
CA GLU A 40 -13.01 -0.26 17.10
C GLU A 40 -12.24 -0.07 15.79
N VAL A 41 -12.09 -1.13 14.98
CA VAL A 41 -11.39 -1.05 13.69
C VAL A 41 -12.15 -0.21 12.67
N LEU A 42 -13.49 -0.32 12.62
CA LEU A 42 -14.32 0.52 11.77
C LEU A 42 -14.21 2.00 12.17
N LYS A 43 -14.12 2.31 13.47
CA LYS A 43 -13.88 3.66 13.95
C LYS A 43 -12.52 4.19 13.49
N ILE A 44 -11.44 3.40 13.61
CA ILE A 44 -10.10 3.76 13.12
C ILE A 44 -10.15 4.03 11.60
N ALA A 45 -10.77 3.14 10.83
CA ALA A 45 -10.94 3.32 9.40
C ALA A 45 -11.78 4.59 9.09
N GLY A 46 -12.80 4.87 9.89
CA GLY A 46 -13.60 6.09 9.82
C GLY A 46 -12.79 7.36 10.06
N ASP A 47 -11.90 7.37 11.06
CA ASP A 47 -11.01 8.50 11.37
C ASP A 47 -10.05 8.80 10.20
N ILE A 48 -9.47 7.76 9.60
CA ILE A 48 -8.60 7.89 8.42
C ILE A 48 -9.39 8.39 7.21
N ALA A 49 -10.59 7.82 6.98
CA ALA A 49 -11.46 8.24 5.89
C ALA A 49 -11.85 9.71 6.03
N LYS A 50 -12.23 10.15 7.23
CA LYS A 50 -12.59 11.54 7.54
C LYS A 50 -11.43 12.49 7.25
N SER A 51 -10.22 12.16 7.71
CA SER A 51 -9.02 12.96 7.44
C SER A 51 -8.73 13.12 5.94
N ARG A 52 -9.02 12.09 5.14
CA ARG A 52 -8.86 12.14 3.67
C ARG A 52 -9.96 12.95 3.00
N GLU A 53 -11.20 12.77 3.43
CA GLU A 53 -12.37 13.50 2.93
C GLU A 53 -12.22 15.01 3.16
N GLU A 54 -11.77 15.43 4.34
CA GLU A 54 -11.55 16.85 4.69
C GLU A 54 -10.47 17.54 3.84
N LYS A 55 -9.48 16.78 3.33
CA LYS A 55 -8.42 17.30 2.45
C LYS A 55 -8.93 17.58 1.03
N ILE A 56 -10.02 16.93 0.60
CA ILE A 56 -10.62 17.12 -0.73
C ILE A 56 -11.53 18.36 -0.66
N LYS A 57 -10.93 19.56 -0.70
CA LYS A 57 -11.68 20.82 -0.75
C LYS A 57 -12.61 20.83 -1.97
N ASN A 58 -13.92 20.98 -1.73
CA ASN A 58 -14.99 21.25 -2.72
C ASN A 58 -15.58 20.11 -3.56
N LYS A 59 -16.00 19.00 -2.94
CA LYS A 59 -17.23 18.26 -3.30
C LYS A 59 -17.45 17.15 -2.28
N ILE A 60 -18.71 16.76 -2.05
CA ILE A 60 -19.06 15.51 -1.38
C ILE A 60 -18.59 14.38 -2.30
N VAL A 61 -17.32 14.00 -2.17
CA VAL A 61 -16.71 12.94 -2.97
C VAL A 61 -16.47 11.77 -2.03
N ASN A 62 -17.22 10.70 -2.23
CA ASN A 62 -16.88 9.41 -1.64
C ASN A 62 -15.44 9.06 -2.07
N ILE A 63 -14.56 8.87 -1.09
CA ILE A 63 -13.15 8.56 -1.34
C ILE A 63 -12.93 7.17 -1.93
N LEU A 64 -13.95 6.30 -1.89
CA LEU A 64 -13.90 5.02 -2.58
C LEU A 64 -13.87 5.23 -4.10
N PRO A 65 -12.95 4.56 -4.81
CA PRO A 65 -12.91 4.61 -6.26
C PRO A 65 -14.08 3.80 -6.84
N LEU A 66 -15.17 4.49 -7.17
CA LEU A 66 -16.39 3.89 -7.71
C LEU A 66 -16.58 4.28 -9.18
N SER A 67 -16.58 3.29 -10.07
CA SER A 67 -17.06 3.47 -11.46
C SER A 67 -18.56 3.75 -11.50
N GLY A 68 -19.10 4.12 -12.66
CA GLY A 68 -20.53 4.38 -12.85
C GLY A 68 -21.43 3.22 -12.40
N ASN A 69 -21.01 1.97 -12.59
CA ASN A 69 -21.76 0.79 -12.13
C ASN A 69 -21.59 0.55 -10.63
N ASP A 70 -20.40 0.83 -10.08
CA ASP A 70 -20.11 0.65 -8.66
C ASP A 70 -20.94 1.60 -7.78
N LYS A 71 -21.22 2.81 -8.27
CA LYS A 71 -22.05 3.80 -7.58
C LYS A 71 -23.44 3.26 -7.27
N ARG A 72 -24.08 2.54 -8.21
CA ARG A 72 -25.41 1.95 -8.01
C ARG A 72 -25.40 0.88 -6.92
N ALA A 73 -24.36 0.06 -6.89
CA ALA A 73 -24.19 -0.93 -5.83
C ALA A 73 -23.99 -0.26 -4.47
N TRP A 74 -23.16 0.79 -4.40
CA TRP A 74 -22.95 1.54 -3.17
C TRP A 74 -24.21 2.27 -2.68
N GLU A 75 -24.97 2.91 -3.58
CA GLU A 75 -26.26 3.54 -3.25
C GLU A 75 -27.28 2.55 -2.69
N LYS A 76 -27.30 1.31 -3.19
CA LYS A 76 -28.16 0.25 -2.64
C LYS A 76 -27.78 -0.08 -1.19
N ILE A 77 -26.49 -0.14 -0.88
CA ILE A 77 -25.98 -0.34 0.49
C ILE A 77 -26.41 0.83 1.39
N LEU A 78 -26.20 2.07 0.94
CA LEU A 78 -26.60 3.25 1.72
C LEU A 78 -28.09 3.19 2.08
N LYS A 79 -28.96 2.86 1.11
CA LYS A 79 -30.39 2.70 1.35
C LYS A 79 -30.73 1.56 2.30
N CYS A 80 -30.12 0.38 2.13
CA CYS A 80 -30.35 -0.78 3.00
C CYS A 80 -30.08 -0.47 4.47
N TYR A 81 -28.98 0.23 4.74
CA TYR A 81 -28.54 0.56 6.10
C TYR A 81 -29.06 1.93 6.58
N ASN A 82 -30.08 2.50 5.89
CA ASN A 82 -30.70 3.78 6.23
C ASN A 82 -29.74 4.97 6.34
N PHE A 83 -28.68 4.97 5.52
CA PHE A 83 -27.81 6.13 5.32
C PHE A 83 -28.40 7.09 4.28
N GLY A 84 -28.09 8.39 4.43
CA GLY A 84 -28.39 9.36 3.38
C GLY A 84 -27.65 9.02 2.08
N ASN A 85 -28.26 9.32 0.92
CA ASN A 85 -27.65 9.03 -0.40
C ASN A 85 -26.30 9.73 -0.65
N ILE A 86 -25.99 10.76 0.15
CA ILE A 86 -24.76 11.55 0.09
C ILE A 86 -23.83 11.28 1.29
N ALA A 87 -24.09 10.22 2.06
CA ALA A 87 -23.28 9.88 3.23
C ALA A 87 -21.83 9.63 2.82
N THR A 88 -20.91 10.17 3.61
CA THR A 88 -19.47 9.96 3.40
C THR A 88 -19.08 8.56 3.84
N LEU A 89 -17.89 8.09 3.42
CA LEU A 89 -17.42 6.78 3.87
C LEU A 89 -17.18 6.79 5.37
N SER A 90 -16.63 7.87 5.91
CA SER A 90 -16.43 8.00 7.36
C SER A 90 -17.74 7.87 8.15
N GLU A 91 -18.81 8.53 7.70
CA GLU A 91 -20.14 8.43 8.33
C GLU A 91 -20.69 7.01 8.32
N VAL A 92 -20.56 6.30 7.19
CA VAL A 92 -20.95 4.89 7.06
C VAL A 92 -20.16 4.05 8.05
N LEU A 93 -18.84 4.20 8.10
CA LEU A 93 -17.97 3.39 8.97
C LEU A 93 -18.23 3.63 10.47
N TYR A 94 -18.52 4.87 10.89
CA TYR A 94 -18.82 5.17 12.29
C TYR A 94 -20.17 4.62 12.77
N LYS A 95 -21.17 4.62 11.88
CA LYS A 95 -22.56 4.31 12.23
C LYS A 95 -23.00 2.90 11.82
N PHE A 96 -22.17 2.19 11.05
CA PHE A 96 -22.48 0.85 10.60
C PHE A 96 -22.71 -0.08 11.80
N SER A 97 -23.89 -0.68 11.84
CA SER A 97 -24.23 -1.74 12.77
C SER A 97 -24.53 -3.02 11.99
N PRO A 98 -23.96 -4.16 12.39
CA PRO A 98 -24.14 -5.43 11.71
C PRO A 98 -25.55 -6.03 11.89
N GLU A 99 -26.37 -5.46 12.77
CA GLU A 99 -27.71 -5.94 13.12
C GLU A 99 -28.80 -5.60 12.09
N ALA A 100 -28.48 -4.85 11.03
CA ALA A 100 -29.47 -4.51 10.01
C ALA A 100 -29.83 -5.72 9.12
N GLU A 101 -31.01 -5.69 8.51
CA GLU A 101 -31.52 -6.72 7.61
C GLU A 101 -30.53 -7.10 6.50
N LYS A 102 -30.63 -8.34 6.00
CA LYS A 102 -29.81 -8.86 4.91
C LYS A 102 -29.88 -7.94 3.69
N CYS A 103 -28.82 -7.18 3.45
CA CYS A 103 -28.65 -6.37 2.25
C CYS A 103 -27.75 -7.13 1.27
N ASN A 104 -28.24 -7.45 0.09
CA ASN A 104 -27.42 -8.00 -0.99
C ASN A 104 -27.36 -7.04 -2.16
N VAL A 105 -26.17 -6.85 -2.72
CA VAL A 105 -26.00 -6.18 -4.02
C VAL A 105 -25.84 -7.23 -5.12
N ASP A 106 -26.42 -6.95 -6.28
CA ASP A 106 -26.49 -7.92 -7.39
C ASP A 106 -25.17 -8.01 -8.18
N THR A 107 -24.29 -7.02 -8.00
CA THR A 107 -22.99 -6.96 -8.65
C THR A 107 -21.97 -6.36 -7.69
N ALA A 108 -20.93 -7.13 -7.40
CA ALA A 108 -19.78 -6.70 -6.62
C ALA A 108 -19.09 -5.48 -7.28
N PRO A 109 -18.86 -4.40 -6.53
CA PRO A 109 -18.10 -3.25 -7.02
C PRO A 109 -16.69 -3.63 -7.47
N SER A 110 -16.14 -2.90 -8.45
CA SER A 110 -14.82 -3.17 -9.00
C SER A 110 -13.68 -3.08 -7.98
N PHE A 111 -13.81 -2.28 -6.90
CA PHE A 111 -12.77 -2.22 -5.88
C PHE A 111 -12.59 -3.54 -5.11
N VAL A 112 -13.65 -4.35 -4.95
CA VAL A 112 -13.55 -5.71 -4.35
C VAL A 112 -13.39 -6.82 -5.38
N LYS A 113 -13.76 -6.54 -6.64
CA LYS A 113 -13.60 -7.44 -7.78
C LYS A 113 -12.91 -6.68 -8.92
N PRO A 114 -11.61 -6.37 -8.77
CA PRO A 114 -10.88 -5.65 -9.80
C PRO A 114 -10.66 -6.55 -11.01
N GLU A 115 -10.53 -5.94 -12.18
CA GLU A 115 -10.10 -6.64 -13.38
C GLU A 115 -8.58 -6.83 -13.33
N PHE A 116 -8.09 -8.01 -13.74
CA PHE A 116 -6.65 -8.21 -13.93
C PHE A 116 -6.28 -7.74 -15.34
N TYR A 117 -5.41 -6.73 -15.44
CA TYR A 117 -5.08 -6.08 -16.71
C TYR A 117 -4.57 -7.08 -17.76
N GLU A 118 -3.70 -8.02 -17.37
CA GLU A 118 -3.14 -9.03 -18.27
C GLU A 118 -4.20 -10.02 -18.80
N TYR A 119 -5.20 -10.37 -17.98
CA TYR A 119 -6.29 -11.26 -18.39
C TYR A 119 -7.33 -10.57 -19.27
N ALA A 120 -7.48 -9.25 -19.16
CA ALA A 120 -8.41 -8.46 -19.97
C ALA A 120 -7.91 -8.19 -21.40
N ARG A 121 -6.62 -8.46 -21.70
CA ARG A 121 -5.96 -8.14 -22.97
C ARG A 121 -5.56 -9.35 -23.82
N ILE A 122 -6.21 -10.51 -23.71
CA ILE A 122 -6.00 -11.61 -24.67
C ILE A 122 -6.71 -11.24 -25.99
N PRO A 123 -5.99 -10.97 -27.10
CA PRO A 123 -6.63 -10.65 -28.38
C PRO A 123 -7.43 -11.85 -28.88
N GLY A 124 -8.67 -11.63 -29.30
CA GLY A 124 -9.56 -12.69 -29.82
C GLY A 124 -10.43 -13.39 -28.77
N ILE A 125 -10.24 -13.10 -27.48
CA ILE A 125 -11.18 -13.50 -26.43
C ILE A 125 -12.00 -12.26 -26.05
N PRO A 126 -13.29 -12.15 -26.45
CA PRO A 126 -14.13 -11.06 -25.97
C PRO A 126 -14.13 -11.10 -24.45
N GLY A 127 -13.81 -9.95 -23.85
CA GLY A 127 -13.49 -9.74 -22.44
C GLY A 127 -14.17 -10.75 -21.51
N GLY A 128 -13.34 -11.41 -20.71
CA GLY A 128 -13.73 -12.44 -19.76
C GLY A 128 -15.07 -12.12 -19.13
N SER A 129 -15.98 -13.10 -19.16
CA SER A 129 -17.38 -12.92 -18.78
C SER A 129 -17.48 -12.01 -17.55
N LYS A 130 -18.15 -10.85 -17.69
CA LYS A 130 -18.55 -10.01 -16.57
C LYS A 130 -19.58 -10.79 -15.76
N SER A 131 -19.11 -11.80 -15.02
CA SER A 131 -19.96 -12.63 -14.17
C SER A 131 -20.51 -11.72 -13.10
N LYS A 132 -21.81 -11.46 -13.15
CA LYS A 132 -22.50 -10.76 -12.06
C LYS A 132 -22.36 -11.64 -10.83
N MET A 133 -21.69 -11.11 -9.81
CA MET A 133 -21.50 -11.80 -8.54
C MET A 133 -22.24 -10.98 -7.49
N SER A 134 -23.23 -11.61 -6.85
CA SER A 134 -23.92 -10.99 -5.73
C SER A 134 -23.07 -11.13 -4.47
N VAL A 135 -23.00 -10.05 -3.70
CA VAL A 135 -22.25 -9.99 -2.45
C VAL A 135 -23.08 -9.30 -1.36
N ASP A 136 -22.82 -9.69 -0.12
CA ASP A 136 -23.47 -9.14 1.05
C ASP A 136 -23.01 -7.70 1.31
N GLY A 137 -23.93 -6.85 1.73
CA GLY A 137 -23.69 -5.43 2.00
C GLY A 137 -22.72 -5.23 3.16
N SER A 138 -22.75 -6.08 4.17
CA SER A 138 -21.81 -6.03 5.30
C SER A 138 -20.39 -6.36 4.86
N TYR A 139 -20.24 -7.34 3.96
CA TYR A 139 -18.96 -7.65 3.34
C TYR A 139 -18.39 -6.42 2.61
N LEU A 140 -19.23 -5.64 1.91
CA LEU A 140 -18.78 -4.44 1.22
C LEU A 140 -18.41 -3.29 2.14
N VAL A 141 -19.14 -3.08 3.24
CA VAL A 141 -18.77 -2.06 4.23
C VAL A 141 -17.45 -2.43 4.90
N VAL A 142 -17.28 -3.70 5.28
CA VAL A 142 -16.01 -4.17 5.87
C VAL A 142 -14.87 -4.13 4.86
N ALA A 143 -15.10 -4.51 3.61
CA ALA A 143 -14.09 -4.40 2.55
C ALA A 143 -13.72 -2.93 2.26
N ALA A 144 -14.67 -2.00 2.35
CA ALA A 144 -14.38 -0.57 2.25
C ALA A 144 -13.52 -0.07 3.42
N ALA A 145 -13.76 -0.55 4.64
CA ALA A 145 -12.89 -0.27 5.78
C ALA A 145 -11.47 -0.82 5.54
N GLY A 146 -11.36 -2.05 5.06
CA GLY A 146 -10.07 -2.66 4.70
C GLY A 146 -9.35 -1.86 3.61
N TRP A 147 -10.06 -1.39 2.58
CA TRP A 147 -9.49 -0.51 1.56
C TRP A 147 -8.88 0.76 2.16
N VAL A 148 -9.54 1.37 3.14
CA VAL A 148 -9.00 2.56 3.82
C VAL A 148 -7.73 2.22 4.59
N LEU A 149 -7.76 1.12 5.37
CA LEU A 149 -6.67 0.68 6.24
C LEU A 149 -5.42 0.23 5.48
N THR A 150 -5.57 -0.27 4.25
CA THR A 150 -4.45 -0.74 3.44
C THR A 150 -3.88 0.33 2.51
N ARG A 151 -4.63 1.41 2.25
CA ARG A 151 -4.27 2.37 1.20
C ARG A 151 -3.15 3.29 1.66
N LEU A 152 -1.95 3.10 1.10
CA LEU A 152 -0.79 3.97 1.33
C LEU A 152 -0.96 5.36 0.74
N GLY A 153 -1.43 5.42 -0.50
CA GLY A 153 -1.54 6.65 -1.25
C GLY A 153 -1.56 6.39 -2.75
N LYS A 154 -1.00 7.33 -3.52
CA LYS A 154 -0.79 7.19 -4.97
C LYS A 154 0.68 7.38 -5.29
N VAL A 155 1.15 6.66 -6.29
CA VAL A 155 2.53 6.72 -6.79
C VAL A 155 2.52 6.99 -8.29
N LYS A 156 3.44 7.82 -8.76
CA LYS A 156 3.64 8.08 -10.19
C LYS A 156 4.46 6.92 -10.75
N VAL A 157 3.96 6.25 -11.79
CA VAL A 157 4.67 5.11 -12.41
C VAL A 157 5.32 5.53 -13.73
N ASN A 158 4.71 6.46 -14.43
CA ASN A 158 5.19 7.09 -15.66
C ASN A 158 4.52 8.46 -15.84
N GLU A 159 4.94 9.21 -16.87
CA GLU A 159 4.33 10.51 -17.19
C GLU A 159 2.80 10.41 -17.32
N GLY A 160 2.09 11.20 -16.53
CA GLY A 160 0.62 11.28 -16.57
C GLY A 160 -0.13 10.13 -15.91
N ASN A 161 0.53 9.09 -15.41
CA ASN A 161 -0.16 7.91 -14.86
C ASN A 161 0.26 7.60 -13.41
N TRP A 162 -0.77 7.49 -12.57
CA TRP A 162 -0.69 7.37 -11.12
C TRP A 162 -1.48 6.17 -10.67
N LEU A 163 -0.84 5.29 -9.91
CA LEU A 163 -1.48 4.10 -9.35
C LEU A 163 -1.64 4.24 -7.84
N GLY A 164 -2.72 3.67 -7.33
CA GLY A 164 -2.93 3.45 -5.91
C GLY A 164 -2.01 2.37 -5.37
N VAL A 165 -1.46 2.58 -4.17
CA VAL A 165 -0.62 1.59 -3.49
C VAL A 165 -1.40 1.02 -2.31
N GLN A 166 -1.64 -0.29 -2.31
CA GLN A 166 -2.22 -1.02 -1.18
C GLN A 166 -1.15 -1.86 -0.49
N LEU A 167 -1.11 -1.80 0.84
CA LEU A 167 -0.23 -2.59 1.69
C LEU A 167 -1.07 -3.52 2.58
N PHE A 168 -0.78 -4.81 2.52
CA PHE A 168 -1.41 -5.82 3.37
C PHE A 168 -0.36 -6.51 4.23
N THR A 169 -0.75 -6.83 5.46
CA THR A 169 0.11 -7.53 6.43
C THR A 169 -0.46 -8.91 6.75
N THR A 170 0.36 -9.76 7.34
CA THR A 170 -0.06 -11.09 7.83
C THR A 170 -0.39 -11.08 9.31
N THR A 171 0.03 -10.05 10.04
CA THR A 171 -0.14 -9.88 11.48
C THR A 171 -0.66 -8.49 11.81
N LYS A 172 -1.31 -8.35 12.96
CA LYS A 172 -1.79 -7.06 13.47
C LYS A 172 -0.62 -6.08 13.52
N SER A 173 -0.78 -4.96 12.83
CA SER A 173 0.35 -4.09 12.53
C SER A 173 0.10 -2.62 12.83
N ASN A 174 -1.16 -2.20 12.90
CA ASN A 174 -1.52 -0.79 12.92
C ASN A 174 -0.83 0.02 11.81
N LEU A 175 -0.67 -0.58 10.61
CA LEU A 175 0.01 0.04 9.47
C LEU A 175 -0.58 1.42 9.12
N TYR A 176 -1.83 1.66 9.49
CA TYR A 176 -2.47 2.97 9.38
C TYR A 176 -1.71 4.12 10.04
N LYS A 177 -0.90 3.89 11.08
CA LYS A 177 -0.06 4.93 11.70
C LYS A 177 1.00 5.50 10.75
N ILE A 178 1.42 4.71 9.76
CA ILE A 178 2.32 5.17 8.70
C ILE A 178 1.56 6.07 7.72
N LEU A 179 0.28 5.74 7.45
CA LEU A 179 -0.56 6.41 6.45
C LEU A 179 -0.82 7.89 6.77
N GLU A 180 -0.89 8.24 8.04
CA GLU A 180 -1.15 9.62 8.49
C GLU A 180 0.05 10.55 8.23
N ASN A 181 1.25 9.99 8.23
CA ASN A 181 2.51 10.74 8.18
C ASN A 181 3.13 10.81 6.78
N ILE A 182 2.68 9.97 5.84
CA ILE A 182 3.19 9.98 4.47
C ILE A 182 2.46 11.05 3.65
N LYS A 183 3.20 12.11 3.29
CA LYS A 183 2.72 13.15 2.37
C LYS A 183 2.85 12.73 0.91
N TYR A 184 3.89 11.96 0.59
CA TYR A 184 4.27 11.62 -0.78
C TYR A 184 5.00 10.29 -0.83
N ILE A 185 4.71 9.48 -1.85
CA ILE A 185 5.39 8.22 -2.14
C ILE A 185 6.31 8.48 -3.34
N PRO A 186 7.64 8.40 -3.19
CA PRO A 186 8.59 8.77 -4.25
C PRO A 186 8.52 7.86 -5.47
N GLY A 187 8.10 6.62 -5.28
CA GLY A 187 8.05 5.60 -6.31
C GLY A 187 7.84 4.23 -5.69
N ILE A 188 7.74 3.21 -6.54
CA ILE A 188 7.58 1.80 -6.11
C ILE A 188 8.67 0.88 -6.69
N LYS A 189 9.42 1.35 -7.69
CA LYS A 189 10.49 0.59 -8.34
C LYS A 189 11.81 1.36 -8.32
N PRO A 190 12.94 0.70 -7.98
CA PRO A 190 13.06 -0.74 -7.72
C PRO A 190 12.47 -1.15 -6.34
N GLU A 191 12.05 -2.41 -6.21
CA GLU A 191 11.39 -2.93 -5.00
C GLU A 191 12.29 -2.86 -3.76
N THR A 192 13.61 -3.05 -3.94
CA THR A 192 14.63 -2.91 -2.90
C THR A 192 14.68 -1.49 -2.31
N ALA A 193 14.56 -0.46 -3.15
CA ALA A 193 14.48 0.92 -2.72
C ALA A 193 13.17 1.20 -1.99
N PHE A 194 12.07 0.65 -2.49
CA PHE A 194 10.79 0.78 -1.80
C PHE A 194 10.81 0.06 -0.45
N ALA A 195 11.47 -1.10 -0.35
CA ALA A 195 11.66 -1.85 0.90
C ALA A 195 12.44 -1.05 1.95
N ILE A 196 13.57 -0.43 1.57
CA ILE A 196 14.33 0.45 2.48
C ILE A 196 13.49 1.67 2.90
N TRP A 197 12.83 2.31 1.92
CA TRP A 197 12.02 3.50 2.19
C TRP A 197 10.85 3.21 3.13
N ILE A 198 10.13 2.10 2.94
CA ILE A 198 9.02 1.73 3.81
C ILE A 198 9.51 1.20 5.17
N ALA A 199 10.65 0.51 5.22
CA ALA A 199 11.26 0.05 6.47
C ALA A 199 11.59 1.24 7.39
N ASP A 200 12.16 2.33 6.85
CA ASP A 200 12.37 3.57 7.61
C ASP A 200 11.06 4.09 8.24
N LYS A 201 9.95 4.09 7.49
CA LYS A 201 8.65 4.53 8.05
C LYS A 201 8.17 3.60 9.15
N ILE A 202 8.31 2.28 8.96
CA ILE A 202 7.96 1.26 9.96
C ILE A 202 8.79 1.42 11.24
N ILE A 203 10.10 1.65 11.12
CA ILE A 203 11.02 1.87 12.23
C ILE A 203 10.63 3.14 13.01
N ASN A 204 10.37 4.24 12.30
CA ASN A 204 10.04 5.54 12.91
C ASN A 204 8.73 5.53 13.73
N VAL A 205 7.77 4.66 13.38
CA VAL A 205 6.53 4.48 14.16
C VAL A 205 6.54 3.23 15.05
N ASN A 206 7.70 2.57 15.16
CA ASN A 206 7.94 1.38 15.98
C ASN A 206 6.92 0.26 15.74
N LEU A 207 6.72 -0.11 14.46
CA LEU A 207 5.82 -1.20 14.07
C LEU A 207 6.60 -2.49 13.78
N ASN A 208 6.02 -3.63 14.16
CA ASN A 208 6.58 -4.95 13.90
C ASN A 208 5.95 -5.57 12.64
N VAL A 209 6.37 -5.09 11.47
CA VAL A 209 5.85 -5.54 10.17
C VAL A 209 6.98 -6.13 9.33
N TYR A 210 7.09 -7.45 9.38
CA TYR A 210 8.20 -8.17 8.74
C TYR A 210 7.94 -8.53 7.28
N THR A 211 6.68 -8.56 6.85
CA THR A 211 6.31 -8.89 5.47
C THR A 211 5.16 -8.02 5.03
N LEU A 212 5.27 -7.46 3.83
CA LEU A 212 4.24 -6.67 3.19
C LEU A 212 3.86 -7.28 1.84
N LYS A 213 2.57 -7.50 1.61
CA LYS A 213 2.05 -7.70 0.26
C LYS A 213 1.66 -6.33 -0.29
N VAL A 214 2.21 -6.00 -1.44
CA VAL A 214 2.02 -4.72 -2.10
C VAL A 214 1.23 -4.94 -3.38
N TYR A 215 0.19 -4.15 -3.59
CA TYR A 215 -0.56 -4.13 -4.85
C TYR A 215 -0.61 -2.71 -5.42
N LEU A 216 -0.35 -2.60 -6.71
CA LEU A 216 -0.57 -1.40 -7.50
C LEU A 216 -1.92 -1.50 -8.19
N ILE A 217 -2.76 -0.51 -7.94
CA ILE A 217 -4.17 -0.50 -8.35
C ILE A 217 -4.46 0.76 -9.17
N SER A 218 -5.02 0.60 -10.37
CA SER A 218 -5.65 1.72 -11.06
C SER A 218 -7.04 1.92 -10.45
N ASP A 219 -7.29 3.12 -9.92
CA ASP A 219 -8.58 3.45 -9.33
C ASP A 219 -9.66 3.56 -10.43
N ALA A 220 -10.88 3.10 -10.14
CA ALA A 220 -12.01 3.29 -11.03
C ALA A 220 -12.28 4.79 -11.31
N VAL A 221 -12.46 5.14 -12.59
CA VAL A 221 -12.79 6.51 -13.05
C VAL A 221 -13.80 6.44 -14.19
N GLY A 222 -14.90 7.19 -14.07
CA GLY A 222 -15.94 7.22 -15.10
C GLY A 222 -16.57 5.84 -15.29
N GLN A 223 -16.37 5.23 -16.47
CA GLN A 223 -16.83 3.87 -16.79
C GLN A 223 -15.73 2.81 -16.63
N SER A 224 -14.48 3.22 -16.38
CA SER A 224 -13.36 2.31 -16.20
C SER A 224 -13.41 1.69 -14.79
N PRO A 225 -13.36 0.35 -14.68
CA PRO A 225 -13.33 -0.34 -13.39
C PRO A 225 -11.95 -0.21 -12.74
N THR A 226 -11.88 -0.57 -11.46
CA THR A 226 -10.61 -0.77 -10.76
C THR A 226 -9.85 -1.94 -11.36
N THR A 227 -8.55 -1.80 -11.60
CA THR A 227 -7.67 -2.87 -12.09
C THR A 227 -6.48 -3.09 -11.16
N ILE A 228 -6.03 -4.34 -11.05
CA ILE A 228 -4.72 -4.65 -10.45
C ILE A 228 -3.70 -4.64 -11.58
N GLU A 229 -2.74 -3.72 -11.49
CA GLU A 229 -1.66 -3.57 -12.46
C GLU A 229 -0.44 -4.42 -12.08
N GLU A 230 -0.13 -4.51 -10.79
CA GLU A 230 1.02 -5.27 -10.30
C GLU A 230 0.81 -5.71 -8.85
N GLY A 231 1.47 -6.80 -8.44
CA GLY A 231 1.58 -7.19 -7.05
C GLY A 231 2.89 -7.89 -6.74
N PHE A 232 3.48 -7.59 -5.59
CA PHE A 232 4.73 -8.20 -5.13
C PHE A 232 4.75 -8.31 -3.59
N VAL A 233 5.70 -9.07 -3.06
CA VAL A 233 5.88 -9.27 -1.62
C VAL A 233 7.24 -8.73 -1.20
N LEU A 234 7.25 -7.88 -0.19
CA LEU A 234 8.48 -7.41 0.46
C LEU A 234 8.73 -8.20 1.73
N ASP A 235 9.92 -8.77 1.82
CA ASP A 235 10.48 -9.25 3.09
C ASP A 235 11.32 -8.12 3.72
N LEU A 236 10.91 -7.68 4.91
CA LEU A 236 11.54 -6.62 5.67
C LEU A 236 12.34 -7.16 6.88
N ASN A 237 12.36 -8.47 7.11
CA ASN A 237 13.03 -9.07 8.27
C ASN A 237 14.47 -8.58 8.43
N LYS A 238 15.28 -8.72 7.37
CA LYS A 238 16.69 -8.31 7.42
C LYS A 238 16.88 -6.81 7.61
N LEU A 239 16.01 -5.98 7.03
CA LEU A 239 16.07 -4.54 7.20
C LEU A 239 15.71 -4.13 8.65
N LEU A 240 14.70 -4.77 9.23
CA LEU A 240 14.25 -4.46 10.60
C LEU A 240 15.18 -5.03 11.68
N MET A 241 15.82 -6.18 11.42
CA MET A 241 16.85 -6.74 12.30
C MET A 241 18.11 -5.87 12.35
N ASN A 242 18.46 -5.21 11.24
CA ASN A 242 19.60 -4.31 11.12
C ASN A 242 19.15 -2.85 11.01
N LYS A 243 18.18 -2.43 11.83
CA LYS A 243 17.53 -1.11 11.72
C LYS A 243 18.52 0.05 11.85
N GLU A 244 19.61 -0.13 12.59
CA GLU A 244 20.71 0.83 12.73
C GLU A 244 21.45 1.10 11.41
N MET A 245 21.35 0.21 10.42
CA MET A 245 21.89 0.40 9.08
C MET A 245 20.99 1.28 8.19
N ILE A 246 19.76 1.61 8.64
CA ILE A 246 18.81 2.47 7.95
C ILE A 246 18.91 3.89 8.54
N ASN A 247 19.46 4.83 7.77
CA ASN A 247 19.63 6.23 8.16
C ASN A 247 19.16 7.20 7.06
N ASP A 248 19.20 8.49 7.35
CA ASP A 248 18.74 9.54 6.43
C ASP A 248 19.44 9.52 5.07
N ASP A 249 20.72 9.17 5.02
CA ASP A 249 21.48 9.11 3.76
C ASP A 249 20.96 7.98 2.86
N ILE A 250 20.75 6.77 3.38
CA ILE A 250 20.22 5.66 2.57
C ILE A 250 18.75 5.86 2.20
N VAL A 251 17.95 6.46 3.08
CA VAL A 251 16.55 6.81 2.79
C VAL A 251 16.46 7.87 1.68
N TYR A 252 17.40 8.83 1.66
CA TYR A 252 17.52 9.80 0.58
C TYR A 252 17.87 9.12 -0.75
N ILE A 253 18.90 8.25 -0.76
CA ILE A 253 19.31 7.53 -1.97
C ILE A 253 18.18 6.62 -2.47
N ALA A 254 17.44 5.97 -1.57
CA ALA A 254 16.27 5.17 -1.90
C ALA A 254 15.16 6.02 -2.52
N SER A 255 14.89 7.19 -1.96
CA SER A 255 13.90 8.13 -2.51
C SER A 255 14.29 8.62 -3.91
N ASP A 256 15.58 8.86 -4.16
CA ASP A 256 16.09 9.22 -5.48
C ASP A 256 15.96 8.06 -6.49
N ALA A 257 16.27 6.83 -6.08
CA ALA A 257 16.10 5.62 -6.91
C ALA A 257 14.63 5.35 -7.30
N LEU A 258 13.70 5.76 -6.43
CA LEU A 258 12.27 5.62 -6.64
C LEU A 258 11.69 6.73 -7.52
N ASN A 259 12.26 7.93 -7.46
CA ASN A 259 11.76 9.10 -8.19
C ASN A 259 12.01 8.97 -9.70
N ILE A 260 10.94 8.78 -10.48
CA ILE A 260 11.01 8.62 -11.93
C ILE A 260 11.53 9.86 -12.67
N ASP A 261 11.41 11.04 -12.06
CA ASP A 261 11.83 12.32 -12.64
C ASP A 261 13.30 12.66 -12.29
N SER A 262 14.01 11.78 -11.56
CA SER A 262 15.40 12.01 -11.18
C SER A 262 16.40 11.57 -12.27
N ASN A 263 17.32 12.46 -12.64
CA ASN A 263 18.43 12.18 -13.55
C ASN A 263 19.41 11.14 -12.98
N THR A 264 19.52 11.04 -11.66
CA THR A 264 20.45 10.13 -10.98
C THR A 264 19.82 8.79 -10.57
N ARG A 265 18.51 8.63 -10.83
CA ARG A 265 17.71 7.45 -10.46
C ARG A 265 18.39 6.12 -10.76
N ASN A 266 18.88 5.94 -11.99
CA ASN A 266 19.49 4.68 -12.42
C ASN A 266 20.76 4.34 -11.64
N TYR A 267 21.52 5.37 -11.23
CA TYR A 267 22.71 5.18 -10.41
C TYR A 267 22.33 4.86 -8.98
N SER A 268 21.40 5.63 -8.39
CA SER A 268 20.86 5.37 -7.06
C SER A 268 20.25 3.98 -6.95
N ALA A 269 19.53 3.52 -7.97
CA ALA A 269 18.97 2.16 -8.02
C ALA A 269 20.05 1.07 -7.92
N LYS A 270 21.19 1.24 -8.62
CA LYS A 270 22.32 0.30 -8.53
C LYS A 270 22.91 0.26 -7.12
N ILE A 271 23.11 1.43 -6.51
CA ILE A 271 23.63 1.53 -5.14
C ILE A 271 22.68 0.89 -4.15
N ILE A 272 21.38 1.18 -4.24
CA ILE A 272 20.38 0.63 -3.33
C ILE A 272 20.28 -0.88 -3.44
N ASN A 273 20.35 -1.44 -4.65
CA ASN A 273 20.40 -2.90 -4.80
C ASN A 273 21.61 -3.49 -4.08
N LEU A 274 22.80 -2.88 -4.24
CA LEU A 274 24.01 -3.32 -3.54
C LEU A 274 23.88 -3.19 -2.02
N VAL A 275 23.34 -2.07 -1.52
CA VAL A 275 23.11 -1.88 -0.09
C VAL A 275 22.12 -2.90 0.46
N TYR A 276 21.03 -3.15 -0.26
CA TYR A 276 20.04 -4.17 0.12
C TYR A 276 20.69 -5.56 0.18
N GLU A 277 21.54 -5.90 -0.79
CA GLU A 277 22.30 -7.15 -0.82
C GLU A 277 23.26 -7.27 0.36
N VAL A 278 23.93 -6.18 0.76
CA VAL A 278 24.83 -6.12 1.93
C VAL A 278 24.05 -6.29 3.23
N ILE A 279 22.97 -5.52 3.45
CA ILE A 279 22.13 -5.63 4.67
C ILE A 279 21.49 -7.02 4.77
N SER A 280 21.15 -7.63 3.62
CA SER A 280 20.60 -8.98 3.57
C SER A 280 21.66 -10.08 3.83
N GLY A 281 22.95 -9.72 3.83
CA GLY A 281 24.08 -10.65 4.02
C GLY A 281 24.49 -11.43 2.78
N SER A 282 23.97 -11.06 1.61
CA SER A 282 24.29 -11.72 0.32
C SER A 282 25.57 -11.17 -0.34
N LYS A 283 26.00 -9.97 0.06
CA LYS A 283 27.25 -9.35 -0.38
C LYS A 283 28.05 -8.79 0.78
N ARG A 284 29.33 -8.59 0.51
CA ARG A 284 30.31 -8.05 1.44
C ARG A 284 30.30 -6.52 1.41
N ILE A 285 30.62 -5.90 2.53
CA ILE A 285 30.60 -4.44 2.65
C ILE A 285 31.74 -3.78 1.85
N GLU A 286 32.83 -4.50 1.65
CA GLU A 286 33.98 -4.06 0.86
C GLU A 286 33.57 -3.77 -0.59
N ASP A 287 32.59 -4.49 -1.13
CA ASP A 287 32.05 -4.24 -2.47
C ASP A 287 31.38 -2.87 -2.56
N LEU A 288 30.65 -2.48 -1.50
CA LEU A 288 30.01 -1.17 -1.39
C LEU A 288 31.05 -0.06 -1.21
N LEU A 289 32.06 -0.26 -0.36
CA LEU A 289 33.13 0.71 -0.12
C LEU A 289 33.97 0.96 -1.39
N TYR A 290 34.32 -0.11 -2.10
CA TYR A 290 35.07 -0.01 -3.35
C TYR A 290 34.27 0.78 -4.40
N PHE A 291 32.99 0.45 -4.57
CA PHE A 291 32.13 1.13 -5.54
C PHE A 291 31.90 2.61 -5.18
N ALA A 292 31.59 2.90 -3.93
CA ALA A 292 31.27 4.26 -3.46
C ALA A 292 32.47 5.21 -3.53
N ASN A 293 33.66 4.75 -3.17
CA ASN A 293 34.83 5.61 -3.06
C ASN A 293 35.56 5.78 -4.39
N ARG A 294 35.61 4.75 -5.24
CA ARG A 294 36.26 4.86 -6.56
C ARG A 294 35.56 5.90 -7.44
N ASP A 295 34.23 5.82 -7.54
CA ASP A 295 33.47 6.69 -8.43
C ASP A 295 33.50 8.14 -7.95
N LEU A 296 33.47 8.39 -6.63
CA LEU A 296 33.63 9.73 -6.06
C LEU A 296 35.00 10.34 -6.38
N ILE A 297 36.09 9.58 -6.21
CA ILE A 297 37.46 10.06 -6.49
C ILE A 297 37.63 10.35 -7.98
N MET A 298 37.02 9.57 -8.86
CA MET A 298 37.13 9.78 -10.31
C MET A 298 36.49 11.07 -10.81
N ILE A 299 35.48 11.61 -10.10
CA ILE A 299 34.74 12.79 -10.55
C ILE A 299 34.71 13.94 -9.53
N SER A 300 35.46 13.84 -8.42
CA SER A 300 35.42 14.80 -7.31
C SER A 300 35.82 16.23 -7.68
N GLU A 301 36.60 16.39 -8.75
CA GLU A 301 37.07 17.69 -9.27
C GLU A 301 36.32 18.16 -10.53
N SER A 302 35.27 17.44 -10.93
CA SER A 302 34.44 17.80 -12.08
C SER A 302 33.23 18.67 -11.68
N ASN A 303 32.54 19.26 -12.64
CA ASN A 303 31.25 19.95 -12.41
C ASN A 303 30.05 19.00 -12.57
N ASP A 304 30.22 17.71 -12.27
CA ASP A 304 29.18 16.71 -12.45
C ASP A 304 28.06 16.84 -11.39
N GLU A 305 26.81 16.89 -11.85
CA GLU A 305 25.62 17.03 -11.01
C GLU A 305 25.43 15.87 -10.00
N ARG A 306 26.13 14.74 -10.19
CA ARG A 306 26.08 13.56 -9.30
C ARG A 306 26.91 13.72 -8.04
N ILE A 307 27.80 14.72 -7.95
CA ILE A 307 28.72 14.87 -6.81
C ILE A 307 28.01 14.92 -5.45
N PRO A 308 26.91 15.67 -5.25
CA PRO A 308 26.19 15.66 -3.98
C PRO A 308 25.68 14.28 -3.57
N LEU A 309 25.17 13.51 -4.54
CA LEU A 309 24.69 12.13 -4.32
C LEU A 309 25.86 11.21 -3.94
N LEU A 310 26.98 11.28 -4.67
CA LEU A 310 28.16 10.47 -4.40
C LEU A 310 28.77 10.75 -3.01
N LYS A 311 28.78 12.01 -2.57
CA LYS A 311 29.19 12.36 -1.21
C LYS A 311 28.31 11.68 -0.14
N ARG A 312 27.00 11.60 -0.37
CA ARG A 312 26.07 10.87 0.52
C ARG A 312 26.33 9.37 0.51
N ILE A 313 26.53 8.79 -0.68
CA ILE A 313 26.83 7.36 -0.82
C ILE A 313 28.13 7.00 -0.09
N SER A 314 29.19 7.79 -0.26
CA SER A 314 30.46 7.57 0.43
C SER A 314 30.32 7.74 1.95
N ARG A 315 29.62 8.76 2.44
CA ARG A 315 29.29 8.86 3.88
C ARG A 315 28.57 7.63 4.40
N TYR A 316 27.55 7.17 3.67
CA TYR A 316 26.78 5.99 4.07
C TYR A 316 27.64 4.73 4.10
N ALA A 317 28.45 4.49 3.07
CA ALA A 317 29.32 3.33 2.99
C ALA A 317 30.32 3.30 4.16
N ASN A 318 30.93 4.45 4.49
CA ASN A 318 31.83 4.58 5.64
C ASN A 318 31.10 4.37 6.98
N TYR A 319 29.89 4.91 7.12
CA TYR A 319 29.04 4.66 8.30
C TYR A 319 28.76 3.17 8.47
N LEU A 320 28.32 2.50 7.40
CA LEU A 320 28.00 1.08 7.43
C LEU A 320 29.23 0.22 7.78
N SER A 321 30.41 0.61 7.29
CA SER A 321 31.68 -0.05 7.65
C SER A 321 31.92 -0.02 9.15
N ASN A 322 31.67 1.12 9.80
CA ASN A 322 31.85 1.23 11.24
C ASN A 322 30.82 0.39 11.99
N VAL A 323 29.55 0.43 11.60
CA VAL A 323 28.47 -0.31 12.27
C VAL A 323 28.69 -1.82 12.21
N THR A 324 29.15 -2.34 11.06
CA THR A 324 29.38 -3.78 10.85
C THR A 324 30.67 -4.31 11.50
N THR A 325 31.67 -3.46 11.76
CA THR A 325 32.89 -3.88 12.50
C THR A 325 32.68 -4.07 14.00
N PHE A 326 31.55 -3.63 14.56
CA PHE A 326 31.25 -3.72 15.99
C PHE A 326 30.12 -4.70 16.35
N SER A 327 29.64 -5.49 15.38
CA SER A 327 28.60 -6.52 15.54
C SER A 327 29.18 -7.92 15.40
#